data_AF-A0A918K0I6-F1
#
_entry.id   AF-A0A918K0I6-F1
#
_cell.length_a   1.000
_cell.length_b   1.000
_cell.length_c   1.000
_cell.angle_alpha   90.00
_cell.angle_beta   90.00
_cell.angle_gamma   90.00
#
_symmetry.space_group_name_H-M   'P 1'
#
loop_
_entity.id
_entity.type
_entity.pdbx_description
1 polymer ?
#
loop_
_entity_poly.entity_id
_entity_poly.type
_entity_poly.pdbx_seq_one_letter_code
_entity_poly.pdbx_strand_id
1 'polypeptide(L)' 'MTARHTPKKVSKDRIYRAVASSTAIETGGSIKAIEQRLKANLSKFKDLKLAD' A
#
# COMPACT_ATOMS: atom_id res chain seq x y z
N MET A 1 7.80 -32.31 14.42
CA MET A 1 8.35 -30.95 14.65
C MET A 1 8.09 -30.15 13.38
N THR A 2 7.03 -29.35 13.30
CA THR A 2 6.71 -28.56 12.09
C THR A 2 7.57 -27.30 12.05
N ALA A 3 8.26 -27.07 10.93
CA ALA A 3 9.13 -25.92 10.75
C ALA A 3 8.31 -24.61 10.85
N ARG A 4 8.73 -23.68 11.71
CA ARG A 4 8.14 -22.33 11.78
C ARG A 4 8.38 -21.61 10.45
N HIS A 5 7.29 -21.28 9.76
CA HIS A 5 7.34 -20.41 8.59
C HIS A 5 7.73 -19.00 9.03
N THR A 6 8.97 -18.58 8.74
CA THR A 6 9.41 -17.20 8.96
C THR A 6 8.72 -16.30 7.94
N PRO A 7 7.93 -15.30 8.37
CA PRO A 7 7.21 -14.43 7.45
C PRO A 7 8.20 -13.63 6.61
N LYS A 8 8.03 -13.68 5.29
CA LYS A 8 8.81 -12.87 4.34
C LYS A 8 8.48 -11.39 4.54
N LYS A 9 9.50 -10.53 4.52
CA LYS A 9 9.30 -9.07 4.52
C LYS A 9 8.43 -8.68 3.34
N VAL A 10 7.39 -7.90 3.61
CA VAL A 10 6.47 -7.39 2.60
C VAL A 10 7.10 -6.16 1.93
N SER A 11 7.15 -6.16 0.59
CA SER A 11 7.65 -5.01 -0.18
C SER A 11 6.68 -3.83 -0.12
N LYS A 12 7.22 -2.60 -0.11
CA LYS A 12 6.42 -1.35 -0.13
C LYS A 12 5.39 -1.31 -1.26
N ASP A 13 5.77 -1.78 -2.45
CA ASP A 13 4.86 -1.88 -3.60
C ASP A 13 3.62 -2.73 -3.30
N ARG A 14 3.78 -3.84 -2.57
CA ARG A 14 2.66 -4.70 -2.18
C ARG A 14 1.73 -3.99 -1.20
N ILE A 15 2.27 -3.17 -0.30
CA ILE A 15 1.47 -2.34 0.62
C ILE A 15 0.70 -1.30 -0.17
N TYR A 16 1.35 -0.58 -1.10
CA TYR A 16 0.68 0.39 -1.97
C TYR A 16 -0.43 -0.25 -2.80
N ARG A 17 -0.19 -1.42 -3.40
CA ARG A 17 -1.22 -2.16 -4.16
C ARG A 17 -2.41 -2.56 -3.29
N ALA A 18 -2.15 -3.08 -2.09
CA ALA A 18 -3.21 -3.53 -1.19
C ALA A 18 -4.11 -2.36 -0.76
N VAL A 19 -3.49 -1.25 -0.33
CA VAL A 19 -4.21 -0.05 0.08
C VAL A 19 -4.94 0.57 -1.11
N ALA A 20 -4.28 0.73 -2.27
CA ALA A 20 -4.91 1.26 -3.47
C ALA A 20 -6.12 0.44 -3.92
N SER A 21 -6.05 -0.90 -3.78
CA SER A 21 -7.17 -1.78 -4.10
C SER A 21 -8.35 -1.56 -3.16
N SER A 22 -8.10 -1.50 -1.84
CA SER A 22 -9.15 -1.24 -0.84
C SER A 22 -9.78 0.13 -1.04
N THR A 23 -8.96 1.16 -1.25
CA THR A 23 -9.43 2.52 -1.49
C THR A 23 -10.21 2.61 -2.80
N ALA A 24 -9.78 1.94 -3.87
CA ALA A 24 -10.48 1.95 -5.15
C ALA A 24 -11.87 1.31 -5.05
N ILE A 25 -12.02 0.24 -4.28
CA ILE A 25 -13.32 -0.38 -4.03
C ILE A 25 -14.23 0.59 -3.28
N GLU A 26 -13.71 1.26 -2.25
CA GLU A 26 -14.50 2.16 -1.39
C GLU A 26 -14.86 3.48 -2.07
N THR A 27 -13.95 4.07 -2.85
CA THR A 27 -14.17 5.37 -3.52
C THR A 27 -14.59 5.26 -4.99
N GLY A 28 -14.61 4.05 -5.57
CA GLY A 28 -14.87 3.83 -7.00
C GLY A 28 -13.79 4.39 -7.93
N GLY A 29 -12.65 4.85 -7.38
CA GLY A 29 -11.55 5.42 -8.13
C GLY A 29 -10.69 4.36 -8.82
N SER A 30 -9.91 4.77 -9.83
CA SER A 30 -8.98 3.84 -10.49
C SER A 30 -7.80 3.46 -9.57
N ILE A 31 -7.59 2.16 -9.36
CA ILE A 31 -6.48 1.61 -8.57
C ILE A 31 -5.14 2.22 -8.97
N LYS A 32 -4.87 2.31 -10.28
CA LYS A 32 -3.61 2.85 -10.82
C LYS A 32 -3.37 4.31 -10.42
N ALA A 33 -4.41 5.14 -10.46
CA ALA A 33 -4.31 6.55 -10.09
C ALA A 33 -4.05 6.72 -8.58
N ILE A 34 -4.71 5.90 -7.75
CA ILE A 34 -4.51 5.90 -6.29
C ILE A 34 -3.09 5.41 -5.96
N GLU A 35 -2.64 4.33 -6.59
CA GLU A 35 -1.30 3.79 -6.38
C GLU A 35 -0.21 4.80 -6.77
N GLN A 36 -0.38 5.50 -7.89
CA GLN A 36 0.55 6.57 -8.29
C GLN A 36 0.57 7.72 -7.28
N ARG A 37 -0.58 8.12 -6.73
CA ARG A 37 -0.65 9.13 -5.67
C ARG A 37 0.06 8.68 -4.39
N LEU A 38 -0.12 7.43 -3.99
CA LEU A 38 0.54 6.85 -2.82
C LEU A 38 2.06 6.77 -3.00
N LYS A 39 2.52 6.35 -4.20
CA LYS A 39 3.94 6.30 -4.56
C LYS A 39 4.59 7.67 -4.63
N ALA A 40 3.88 8.66 -5.18
CA ALA A 40 4.34 10.04 -5.26
C ALA A 40 4.30 10.77 -3.90
N ASN A 41 3.83 10.10 -2.84
CA ASN A 41 3.66 10.66 -1.50
C ASN A 41 2.86 11.97 -1.51
N LEU A 42 1.89 12.08 -2.44
CA LEU A 42 1.01 13.24 -2.59
C LEU A 42 -0.05 13.21 -1.49
N SER A 43 0.41 13.53 -0.30
CA SER A 43 -0.34 13.48 0.95
C SER A 43 -0.60 14.91 1.44
N LYS A 44 -1.80 15.16 1.97
CA LYS A 44 -2.08 16.40 2.71
C LYS A 44 -1.28 16.48 4.02
N PHE A 45 -0.77 15.34 4.50
CA PHE A 45 -0.03 15.19 5.75
C PHE A 45 1.43 14.86 5.44
N LYS A 46 2.31 15.86 5.55
CA LYS A 46 3.72 15.76 5.18
C LYS A 46 4.51 14.78 6.06
N ASP A 47 4.08 14.62 7.31
CA ASP A 47 4.74 13.77 8.31
C ASP A 47 4.26 12.31 8.28
N LEU A 48 3.24 11.99 7.47
CA LEU A 48 2.69 10.65 7.38
C LEU A 48 3.17 9.93 6.11
N LYS A 49 3.83 8.78 6.30
CA LYS A 49 4.22 7.86 5.22
C LYS A 49 3.54 6.52 5.42
N LEU A 50 2.96 5.98 4.34
CA LEU A 50 2.21 4.73 4.38
C LEU A 50 3.11 3.48 4.53
N ALA A 51 4.35 3.54 4.03
CA ALA A 51 5.31 2.44 4.13
C ALA A 51 6.74 2.98 4.13
N ASP A 52 7.47 2.78 5.23
CA ASP A 52 8.91 3.10 5.40
C ASP A 52 9.78 1.84 5.36
#